data_AF-Q12YD8-F1
#
_entry.id   AF-Q12YD8-F1
#
_cell.length_a   1.000
_cell.length_b   1.000
_cell.length_c   1.000
_cell.angle_alpha   90.00
_cell.angle_beta   90.00
_cell.angle_gamma   90.00
#
_symmetry.space_group_name_H-M   'P 1'
#
loop_
_entity.id
_entity.type
_entity.pdbx_description
1 polymer ?
#
loop_
_entity_poly.entity_id
_entity_poly.type
_entity_poly.pdbx_seq_one_letter_code
_entity_poly.pdbx_strand_id
1 'polypeptide(L)'
;MDKESYRKNISKHKKGKKPPIACSVCGEDNSEVIEMHHVDGRNTSDWVKPLCKNCHAKITAEQNKISPKKRSKTTSSENLTAFNIISIGALLKLLGDRLINIGMEMTVNV
;
A
#
# COMPACT_ATOMS: atom_id res chain seq x y z
N MET A 1 7.88 9.60 20.80
CA MET A 1 8.09 10.65 19.77
C MET A 1 8.40 11.96 20.48
N ASP A 2 9.55 12.57 20.19
CA ASP A 2 9.93 13.82 20.85
C ASP A 2 9.08 15.01 20.36
N LYS A 3 9.04 16.09 21.16
CA LYS A 3 8.22 17.29 20.89
C LYS A 3 8.55 17.96 19.57
N GLU A 4 9.80 17.90 19.12
CA GLU A 4 10.26 18.50 17.89
C GLU A 4 9.82 17.66 16.68
N SER A 5 9.95 16.34 16.75
CA SER A 5 9.40 15.43 15.73
C SER A 5 7.89 15.54 15.59
N TYR A 6 7.17 15.64 16.71
CA TYR A 6 5.72 15.86 16.70
C TYR A 6 5.35 17.21 16.04
N ARG A 7 6.05 18.29 16.37
CA ARG A 7 5.84 19.61 15.77
C ARG A 7 6.15 19.64 14.27
N LYS A 8 7.23 18.98 13.83
CA LYS A 8 7.56 18.84 12.40
C LYS A 8 6.47 18.05 11.66
N ASN A 9 5.94 17.00 12.27
CA ASN A 9 4.87 16.20 11.70
C ASN A 9 3.56 17.02 11.55
N ILE A 10 3.09 17.67 12.62
CA ILE A 10 1.92 18.58 12.58
C ILE A 10 2.11 19.72 11.57
N SER A 11 3.33 20.28 11.47
CA SER A 11 3.68 21.31 10.48
C SER A 11 3.51 20.83 9.04
N LYS A 12 3.93 19.60 8.72
CA LYS A 12 3.76 18.97 7.40
C LYS A 12 2.28 18.74 7.04
N HIS A 13 1.43 18.54 8.05
CA HIS A 13 -0.01 18.28 7.88
C HIS A 13 -0.92 19.49 8.12
N LYS A 14 -0.38 20.73 8.18
CA LYS A 14 -1.18 21.95 8.31
C LYS A 14 -2.21 22.06 7.16
N LYS A 15 -3.46 22.38 7.52
CA LYS A 15 -4.58 22.63 6.60
C LYS A 15 -4.14 23.54 5.44
N GLY A 16 -4.30 23.06 4.20
CA GLY A 16 -4.01 23.79 2.97
C GLY A 16 -2.84 23.24 2.15
N LYS A 17 -1.94 22.44 2.74
CA LYS A 17 -0.90 21.71 1.98
C LYS A 17 -1.30 20.24 1.83
N LYS A 18 -1.26 19.73 0.60
CA LYS A 18 -1.41 18.29 0.38
C LYS A 18 -0.30 17.59 1.18
N PRO A 19 -0.62 16.55 1.98
CA PRO A 19 0.42 15.76 2.64
C PRO A 19 1.40 15.23 1.58
N PRO A 20 2.69 15.11 1.92
CA PRO A 20 3.67 14.53 1.00
C PRO A 20 3.22 13.12 0.58
N ILE A 21 3.50 12.77 -0.67
CA ILE A 21 3.23 11.42 -1.17
C ILE A 21 4.13 10.46 -0.39
N ALA A 22 3.52 9.51 0.31
CA ALA A 22 4.22 8.49 1.08
C ALA A 22 3.58 7.12 0.85
N CYS A 23 4.35 6.06 1.04
CA CYS A 23 3.87 4.69 0.95
C CYS A 23 2.75 4.48 1.96
N SER A 24 1.59 4.02 1.46
CA SER A 24 0.40 3.78 2.28
C SER A 24 0.56 2.66 3.30
N VAL A 25 1.62 1.83 3.19
CA VAL A 25 1.92 0.73 4.10
C VAL A 25 2.97 1.13 5.12
N CYS A 26 4.19 1.49 4.68
CA CYS A 26 5.31 1.69 5.60
C CYS A 26 5.64 3.16 5.90
N GLY A 27 5.07 4.11 5.17
CA GLY A 27 5.33 5.54 5.36
C GLY A 27 6.59 6.09 4.67
N GLU A 28 7.33 5.27 3.91
CA GLU A 28 8.43 5.73 3.03
C GLU A 28 7.98 6.93 2.19
N ASP A 29 8.74 8.03 2.21
CA ASP A 29 8.38 9.30 1.56
C ASP A 29 9.39 9.76 0.49
N ASN A 30 10.44 8.97 0.21
CA ASN A 30 11.30 9.21 -0.93
C ASN A 30 10.55 8.97 -2.25
N SER A 31 10.24 10.06 -2.96
CA SER A 31 9.50 10.04 -4.22
C SER A 31 10.13 9.19 -5.32
N GLU A 32 11.45 8.97 -5.32
CA GLU A 32 12.15 8.17 -6.33
C GLU A 32 11.85 6.66 -6.24
N VAL A 33 11.33 6.22 -5.09
CA VAL A 33 10.98 4.82 -4.83
C VAL A 33 9.48 4.60 -4.67
N ILE A 34 8.66 5.63 -4.87
CA ILE A 34 7.20 5.51 -4.83
C ILE A 34 6.63 5.18 -6.21
N GLU A 35 5.72 4.22 -6.24
CA GLU A 35 4.97 3.77 -7.40
C GLU A 35 3.47 3.85 -7.12
N MET A 36 2.68 4.17 -8.16
CA MET A 36 1.22 4.23 -8.07
C MET A 36 0.61 2.85 -8.32
N HIS A 37 0.28 2.16 -7.24
CA HIS A 37 -0.27 0.81 -7.28
C HIS A 37 -1.78 0.82 -7.51
N HIS A 38 -2.26 0.04 -8.48
CA HIS A 38 -3.70 -0.14 -8.73
C HIS A 38 -4.24 -1.21 -7.79
N VAL A 39 -5.08 -0.81 -6.84
CA VAL A 39 -5.51 -1.68 -5.72
C VAL A 39 -6.33 -2.86 -6.22
N ASP A 40 -7.27 -2.62 -7.12
CA ASP A 40 -8.10 -3.69 -7.71
C ASP A 40 -7.46 -4.32 -8.94
N GLY A 41 -6.27 -3.87 -9.36
CA GLY A 41 -5.68 -4.23 -10.64
C GLY A 41 -5.84 -3.18 -11.72
N ARG A 42 -4.84 -3.10 -12.61
CA ARG A 42 -4.76 -2.06 -13.66
C ARG A 42 -5.88 -2.15 -14.72
N ASN A 43 -6.46 -3.34 -14.92
CA ASN A 43 -7.48 -3.56 -15.95
C ASN A 43 -8.91 -3.37 -15.46
N THR A 44 -9.09 -3.16 -14.16
CA THR A 44 -10.38 -3.27 -13.46
C THR A 44 -10.79 -1.96 -12.78
N SER A 45 -9.82 -1.13 -12.37
CA SER A 45 -10.10 0.10 -11.62
C SER A 45 -8.97 1.11 -11.76
N ASP A 46 -9.31 2.40 -11.78
CA ASP A 46 -8.36 3.52 -11.67
C ASP A 46 -8.00 3.85 -10.21
N TRP A 47 -8.51 3.05 -9.25
CA TRP A 47 -8.22 3.26 -7.84
C TRP A 47 -6.77 2.93 -7.52
N VAL A 48 -5.97 3.98 -7.35
CA VAL A 48 -4.53 3.88 -7.08
C VAL A 48 -4.14 4.35 -5.68
N LYS A 49 -3.08 3.74 -5.15
CA LYS A 49 -2.43 4.14 -3.89
C LYS A 49 -0.91 4.21 -4.05
N PRO A 50 -0.25 5.20 -3.43
CA PRO A 50 1.21 5.26 -3.41
C PRO A 50 1.77 4.13 -2.56
N LEU A 51 2.70 3.36 -3.12
CA LEU A 51 3.47 2.33 -2.41
C LEU A 51 4.95 2.48 -2.73
N CYS A 52 5.83 2.20 -1.78
CA CYS A 52 7.24 2.05 -2.11
C CYS A 52 7.47 0.76 -2.90
N LYS A 53 8.55 0.72 -3.69
CA LYS A 53 8.95 -0.46 -4.50
C LYS A 53 8.94 -1.77 -3.71
N ASN A 54 9.36 -1.74 -2.45
CA ASN A 54 9.40 -2.93 -1.59
C ASN A 54 7.99 -3.44 -1.23
N CYS A 55 7.11 -2.55 -0.76
CA CYS A 55 5.72 -2.93 -0.45
C CYS A 55 4.97 -3.32 -1.72
N HIS A 56 5.21 -2.61 -2.82
CA HIS A 56 4.61 -2.92 -4.11
C HIS A 56 5.03 -4.31 -4.60
N ALA A 57 6.32 -4.64 -4.57
CA ALA A 57 6.84 -5.94 -4.96
C ALA A 57 6.22 -7.10 -4.17
N LYS A 58 6.00 -6.94 -2.85
CA LYS A 58 5.34 -7.96 -2.02
C LYS A 58 3.89 -8.24 -2.48
N ILE A 59 3.14 -7.20 -2.82
CA ILE A 59 1.77 -7.36 -3.35
C ILE A 59 1.81 -8.00 -4.73
N THR A 60 2.70 -7.52 -5.60
CA THR A 60 2.88 -8.10 -6.94
C THR A 60 3.29 -9.57 -6.90
N ALA A 61 4.07 -9.98 -5.90
CA ALA A 61 4.42 -11.39 -5.71
C ALA A 61 3.18 -12.27 -5.42
N GLU A 62 2.24 -11.80 -4.60
CA GLU A 62 0.96 -12.48 -4.36
C GLU A 62 0.10 -12.51 -5.64
N GLN A 63 0.00 -11.39 -6.36
CA GLN A 63 -0.70 -11.30 -7.64
C GLN A 63 -0.14 -12.26 -8.70
N ASN A 64 1.19 -12.43 -8.73
CA ASN A 64 1.89 -13.28 -9.69
C ASN A 64 1.73 -14.78 -9.42
N LYS A 65 1.17 -15.19 -8.27
CA LYS A 65 0.73 -16.58 -8.06
C LYS A 65 -0.42 -16.95 -9.01
N ILE A 66 -1.10 -15.96 -9.58
CA ILE A 66 -2.10 -16.15 -10.63
C ILE A 66 -1.45 -16.05 -12.01
N SER A 67 -1.64 -17.08 -12.83
CA SER A 67 -1.13 -17.11 -14.20
C SER A 67 -1.57 -15.88 -15.01
N PRO A 68 -0.71 -15.32 -15.90
CA PRO A 68 -1.06 -14.15 -16.71
C PRO A 68 -2.38 -14.26 -17.48
N LYS A 69 -2.69 -15.46 -18.03
CA LYS A 69 -3.95 -15.72 -18.74
C LYS A 69 -5.18 -15.44 -17.90
N LYS A 70 -5.16 -15.85 -16.61
CA LYS A 70 -6.27 -15.68 -15.66
C LYS A 70 -6.43 -14.25 -15.14
N ARG A 71 -5.45 -13.36 -15.35
CA ARG A 71 -5.53 -11.93 -14.98
C ARG A 71 -5.51 -11.00 -16.20
N SER A 72 -5.67 -11.56 -17.40
CA SER A 72 -5.75 -10.80 -18.64
C SER A 72 -7.08 -10.05 -18.73
N LYS A 73 -7.11 -8.94 -19.48
CA LYS A 73 -8.33 -8.14 -19.68
C LYS A 73 -9.48 -8.94 -20.35
N THR A 74 -9.14 -10.02 -21.07
CA THR A 74 -10.08 -10.87 -21.81
C THR A 74 -10.46 -12.15 -21.07
N THR A 75 -10.05 -12.29 -19.80
CA THR A 75 -10.45 -13.44 -18.96
C THR A 75 -11.91 -13.32 -18.51
N SER A 76 -12.44 -14.38 -17.90
CA SER A 76 -13.81 -14.35 -17.36
C SER A 76 -13.97 -13.38 -16.20
N SER A 77 -15.21 -12.93 -15.97
CA SER A 77 -15.57 -12.05 -14.84
C SER A 77 -15.19 -12.65 -13.48
N GLU A 78 -15.34 -13.97 -13.31
CA GLU A 78 -14.98 -14.67 -12.07
C GLU A 78 -13.47 -14.61 -11.82
N ASN A 79 -12.67 -14.80 -12.88
CA ASN A 79 -11.22 -14.73 -12.78
C ASN A 79 -10.73 -13.30 -12.46
N LEU A 80 -11.35 -12.27 -13.07
CA LEU A 80 -11.06 -10.87 -12.69
C LEU A 80 -11.45 -10.60 -11.25
N THR A 81 -12.62 -11.06 -10.81
CA THR A 81 -13.09 -10.89 -9.44
C THR A 81 -12.14 -11.56 -8.44
N ALA A 82 -11.70 -12.79 -8.73
CA ALA A 82 -10.72 -13.49 -7.92
C ALA A 82 -9.37 -12.74 -7.84
N PHE A 83 -8.89 -12.21 -8.98
CA PHE A 83 -7.67 -11.40 -9.01
C PHE A 83 -7.79 -10.12 -8.17
N ASN A 84 -8.94 -9.45 -8.21
CA ASN A 84 -9.20 -8.25 -7.40
C ASN A 84 -9.18 -8.59 -5.91
N ILE A 85 -9.88 -9.65 -5.50
CA ILE A 85 -9.92 -10.12 -4.10
C ILE A 85 -8.50 -10.43 -3.60
N ILE A 86 -7.69 -11.12 -4.42
CA ILE A 86 -6.30 -11.44 -4.06
C ILE A 86 -5.46 -10.16 -3.94
N SER A 87 -5.64 -9.19 -4.84
CA SER A 87 -4.91 -7.91 -4.81
C SER A 87 -5.22 -7.11 -3.54
N ILE A 88 -6.51 -6.97 -3.20
CA ILE A 88 -6.96 -6.32 -1.97
C ILE A 88 -6.45 -7.07 -0.74
N GLY A 89 -6.59 -8.41 -0.73
CA GLY A 89 -6.14 -9.25 0.38
C GLY A 89 -4.64 -9.13 0.65
N ALA A 90 -3.82 -9.07 -0.41
CA ALA A 90 -2.37 -8.88 -0.29
C ALA A 90 -2.02 -7.51 0.31
N LEU A 91 -2.70 -6.44 -0.10
CA LEU A 91 -2.54 -5.11 0.50
C LEU A 91 -2.94 -5.11 1.98
N LEU A 92 -4.13 -5.67 2.29
CA LEU A 92 -4.64 -5.74 3.66
C LEU A 92 -3.73 -6.54 4.58
N LYS A 93 -3.11 -7.63 4.08
CA LYS A 93 -2.12 -8.40 4.83
C LYS A 93 -0.93 -7.52 5.24
N LEU A 94 -0.33 -6.78 4.30
CA LEU A 94 0.81 -5.91 4.63
C LEU A 94 0.44 -4.78 5.58
N LEU A 95 -0.76 -4.21 5.44
CA LEU A 95 -1.28 -3.21 6.36
C LEU A 95 -1.49 -3.80 7.76
N GLY A 96 -2.10 -4.99 7.84
CA GLY A 96 -2.28 -5.73 9.09
C GLY A 96 -0.95 -6.01 9.79
N ASP A 97 0.03 -6.55 9.07
CA ASP A 97 1.37 -6.80 9.58
C ASP A 97 2.01 -5.51 10.12
N ARG A 98 1.85 -4.38 9.42
CA ARG A 98 2.38 -3.09 9.89
C ARG A 98 1.66 -2.60 11.15
N LEU A 99 0.34 -2.71 11.22
CA LEU A 99 -0.43 -2.30 12.39
C LEU A 99 -0.03 -3.11 13.63
N ILE A 100 0.16 -4.43 13.47
CA ILE A 100 0.64 -5.31 14.53
C ILE A 100 2.03 -4.87 15.00
N ASN A 101 2.98 -4.64 14.07
CA ASN A 101 4.33 -4.21 14.41
C ASN A 101 4.35 -2.88 15.17
N ILE A 102 3.55 -1.90 14.72
CA ILE A 102 3.41 -0.62 15.42
C ILE A 102 2.87 -0.86 16.84
N GLY A 103 1.84 -1.69 16.99
CA GLY A 103 1.30 -2.05 18.30
C GLY A 103 2.35 -2.67 19.23
N MET A 104 3.18 -3.59 18.72
CA MET A 104 4.27 -4.21 19.47
C MET A 104 5.40 -3.21 19.83
N GLU A 105 5.77 -2.33 18.90
CA GLU A 105 6.76 -1.26 19.18
C GLU A 105 6.26 -0.33 20.29
N MET A 106 4.95 -0.08 20.36
CA MET A 106 4.36 0.76 21.39
C MET A 106 4.40 0.12 22.78
N THR A 107 4.27 -1.21 22.90
CA THR A 107 4.30 -1.90 24.20
C THR A 107 5.70 -2.03 24.79
N VAL A 108 6.75 -2.05 23.94
CA VAL A 108 8.16 -2.14 24.38
C VAL A 108 8.70 -0.79 24.85
N ASN A 109 8.12 0.32 24.40
CA ASN A 109 8.56 1.68 24.72
C ASN A 109 7.74 2.33 25.87
N VAL A 110 7.05 1.52 26.69
CA VAL A 110 6.36 1.96 27.92
C VAL A 110 7.28 1.81 29.12
#